data_AF-A0A2L0PKM2-F1
#
_entry.id   AF-A0A2L0PKM2-F1
#
_cell.length_a   1.000
_cell.length_b   1.000
_cell.length_c   1.000
_cell.angle_alpha   90.00
_cell.angle_beta   90.00
_cell.angle_gamma   90.00
#
_symmetry.space_group_name_H-M   'P 1'
#
loop_
_entity.id
_entity.type
_entity.pdbx_description
1 polymer ?
#
loop_
_entity_poly.entity_id
_entity_poly.type
_entity_poly.pdbx_seq_one_letter_code
_entity_poly.pdbx_strand_id
1 'polypeptide(L)'
;MNLKQYGLPLALSLSLSACQINPADIGLGFGLSGGSGGGVHFGTGINIPIRAIIGSGNNPEKSGIHIQEEQVISYFAADIDHHRASTQPVRGGFYRKLLGKQGAQSLVQDFYYDSGRKYNEPMLLNQNEVYQFDSLPPSGTLYTYHENGQLASKRELLNQRLISAQYWNVNGHAIR
;
A
#
# COMPACT_ATOMS: atom_id res chain seq x y z
N MET A 1 -34.03 65.26 19.63
CA MET A 1 -33.24 64.89 18.43
C MET A 1 -31.80 64.67 18.86
N ASN A 2 -31.30 63.43 18.78
CA ASN A 2 -29.87 63.13 18.67
C ASN A 2 -29.73 61.67 18.21
N LEU A 3 -29.25 61.51 16.98
CA LEU A 3 -29.10 60.26 16.25
C LEU A 3 -27.72 59.68 16.61
N LYS A 4 -27.65 58.48 17.19
CA LYS A 4 -26.38 57.75 17.33
C LYS A 4 -26.22 56.76 16.18
N GLN A 5 -25.14 56.96 15.42
CA GLN A 5 -24.75 56.20 14.24
C GLN A 5 -24.32 54.77 14.58
N TYR A 6 -24.62 53.88 13.64
CA TYR A 6 -24.36 52.46 13.60
C TYR A 6 -22.86 52.13 13.58
N GLY A 7 -22.42 51.26 14.49
CA GLY A 7 -21.13 50.56 14.40
C GLY A 7 -21.38 49.09 14.10
N LEU A 8 -21.03 48.66 12.89
CA LEU A 8 -21.18 47.30 12.39
C LEU A 8 -19.80 46.62 12.44
N PRO A 9 -19.52 45.68 13.36
CA PRO A 9 -18.27 44.95 13.32
C PRO A 9 -18.36 43.84 12.27
N LEU A 10 -17.57 44.00 11.21
CA LEU A 10 -17.27 43.04 10.17
C LEU A 10 -16.55 41.83 10.81
N ALA A 11 -17.29 40.76 11.09
CA ALA A 11 -16.72 39.50 11.55
C ALA A 11 -16.06 38.78 10.35
N LEU A 12 -14.73 38.83 10.29
CA LEU A 12 -13.92 38.08 9.34
C LEU A 12 -13.87 36.61 9.81
N SER A 13 -14.79 35.78 9.34
CA SER A 13 -14.77 34.34 9.58
C SER A 13 -13.66 33.70 8.75
N LEU A 14 -12.56 33.32 9.40
CA LEU A 14 -11.54 32.41 8.86
C LEU A 14 -12.19 31.04 8.66
N SER A 15 -12.54 30.70 7.42
CA SER A 15 -12.90 29.34 7.05
C SER A 15 -11.64 28.47 7.10
N LEU A 16 -11.45 27.75 8.21
CA LEU A 16 -10.61 26.55 8.20
C LEU A 16 -11.27 25.58 7.22
N SER A 17 -10.75 25.51 5.99
CA SER A 17 -11.03 24.39 5.10
C SER A 17 -10.41 23.15 5.72
N ALA A 18 -11.17 22.48 6.58
CA ALA A 18 -10.87 21.12 6.94
C ALA A 18 -10.99 20.31 5.65
N CYS A 19 -9.87 19.87 5.09
CA CYS A 19 -9.88 18.73 4.19
C CYS A 19 -10.45 17.56 5.00
N GLN A 20 -11.76 17.39 4.93
CA GLN A 20 -12.45 16.18 5.39
C GLN A 20 -11.95 15.06 4.49
N ILE A 21 -10.89 14.39 4.93
CA ILE A 21 -10.50 13.11 4.38
C ILE A 21 -11.60 12.15 4.86
N ASN A 22 -12.60 11.91 4.02
CA ASN A 22 -13.53 10.81 4.26
C ASN A 22 -12.69 9.53 4.26
N PRO A 23 -12.78 8.66 5.28
CA PRO A 23 -12.08 7.38 5.28
C PRO A 23 -12.57 6.42 4.17
N ALA A 24 -13.65 6.78 3.45
CA ALA A 24 -14.12 6.12 2.24
C ALA A 24 -13.41 6.58 0.95
N ASP A 25 -12.66 7.70 0.97
CA ASP A 25 -11.95 8.27 -0.18
C ASP A 25 -10.45 7.91 -0.21
N ILE A 26 -10.00 7.02 0.68
CA ILE A 26 -8.70 6.36 0.50
C ILE A 26 -8.91 5.35 -0.63
N GLY A 27 -8.71 5.82 -1.86
CA GLY A 27 -8.65 4.98 -3.06
C GLY A 27 -7.52 3.97 -2.91
N LEU A 28 -7.88 2.80 -2.39
CA LEU A 28 -7.06 1.62 -2.19
C LEU A 28 -6.79 0.94 -3.53
N GLY A 29 -5.56 1.05 -4.02
CA GLY A 29 -5.01 0.21 -5.10
C GLY A 29 -5.54 0.54 -6.51
N PHE A 30 -4.61 0.77 -7.45
CA PHE A 30 -4.85 1.01 -8.89
C PHE A 30 -5.40 2.41 -9.24
N GLY A 31 -4.49 3.37 -9.41
CA GLY A 31 -4.80 4.68 -10.00
C GLY A 31 -4.09 4.92 -11.33
N LEU A 32 -4.77 5.47 -12.34
CA LEU A 32 -4.16 5.95 -13.59
C LEU A 32 -3.74 7.41 -13.40
N SER A 33 -2.46 7.75 -13.57
CA SER A 33 -2.02 9.15 -13.52
C SER A 33 -2.28 9.86 -14.85
N GLY A 34 -3.21 10.81 -14.86
CA GLY A 34 -3.60 11.61 -16.04
C GLY A 34 -2.70 12.81 -16.35
N GLY A 35 -1.40 12.72 -16.06
CA GLY A 35 -0.39 13.71 -16.46
C GLY A 35 0.36 13.25 -17.71
N SER A 36 1.15 14.14 -18.33
CA SER A 36 1.89 13.97 -19.60
C SER A 36 3.01 12.91 -19.60
N GLY A 37 2.80 11.78 -18.93
CA GLY A 37 3.66 10.60 -18.85
C GLY A 37 2.96 9.43 -18.15
N GLY A 38 1.69 9.17 -18.49
CA GLY A 38 0.79 8.30 -17.74
C GLY A 38 1.39 7.00 -17.19
N GLY A 39 1.05 6.68 -15.95
CA GLY A 39 1.48 5.50 -15.21
C GLY A 39 0.34 4.90 -14.41
N VAL A 40 0.39 3.60 -14.14
CA VAL A 40 -0.50 2.92 -13.19
C VAL A 40 0.19 2.92 -11.82
N HIS A 41 -0.54 3.35 -10.80
CA HIS A 41 -0.11 3.31 -9.41
C HIS A 41 -0.60 1.99 -8.82
N PHE A 42 0.35 1.10 -8.55
CA PHE A 42 0.08 -0.09 -7.74
C PHE A 42 0.37 0.30 -6.29
N GLY A 43 -0.39 -0.28 -5.36
CA GLY A 43 -0.29 0.08 -3.95
C GLY A 43 1.17 0.08 -3.45
N THR A 44 1.39 0.78 -2.34
CA THR A 44 2.71 1.14 -1.79
C THR A 44 3.52 2.25 -2.47
N GLY A 45 2.94 2.91 -3.47
CA GLY A 45 3.59 4.04 -4.16
C GLY A 45 4.44 3.60 -5.35
N ILE A 46 4.21 2.39 -5.86
CA ILE A 46 4.86 1.89 -7.07
C ILE A 46 4.26 2.62 -8.28
N ASN A 47 5.03 3.54 -8.87
CA ASN A 47 4.67 4.19 -10.12
C ASN A 47 5.19 3.33 -11.28
N ILE A 48 4.27 2.71 -12.04
CA ILE A 48 4.63 1.90 -13.20
C ILE A 48 4.24 2.69 -14.44
N PRO A 49 5.21 3.22 -15.21
CA PRO A 49 4.89 3.98 -16.41
C PRO A 49 4.11 3.09 -17.39
N ILE A 50 3.11 3.63 -18.08
CA ILE A 50 2.27 2.87 -19.03
C ILE A 50 3.12 2.21 -20.13
N ARG A 51 4.24 2.81 -20.54
CA ARG A 51 5.21 2.19 -21.47
C ARG A 51 5.86 0.90 -20.97
N ALA A 52 5.91 0.68 -19.66
CA ALA A 52 6.38 -0.56 -19.05
C ALA A 52 5.28 -1.64 -18.99
N ILE A 53 4.01 -1.25 -19.09
CA ILE A 53 2.86 -2.19 -19.13
C ILE A 53 2.52 -2.54 -20.58
N ILE A 54 2.52 -1.53 -21.45
CA ILE A 54 2.29 -1.65 -22.89
C ILE A 54 3.68 -1.68 -23.53
N GLY A 55 4.27 -2.87 -23.61
CA GLY A 55 5.65 -3.12 -24.05
C GLY A 55 6.11 -2.20 -25.18
N SER A 56 6.97 -1.24 -24.84
CA SER A 56 7.58 -0.34 -25.82
C SER A 56 8.73 -1.04 -26.54
N GLY A 57 8.41 -1.83 -27.56
CA GLY A 57 9.32 -2.21 -28.64
C GLY A 57 10.40 -3.26 -28.30
N ASN A 58 10.17 -4.49 -28.75
CA ASN A 58 11.15 -5.51 -29.17
C ASN A 58 12.36 -5.86 -28.26
N ASN A 59 12.41 -5.43 -27.00
CA ASN A 59 13.46 -5.86 -26.08
C ASN A 59 12.90 -6.29 -24.71
N PRO A 60 12.67 -7.59 -24.48
CA PRO A 60 12.04 -8.11 -23.26
C PRO A 60 12.88 -7.90 -21.98
N GLU A 61 14.13 -7.44 -22.10
CA GLU A 61 15.03 -7.21 -20.97
C GLU A 61 14.96 -5.80 -20.38
N LYS A 62 14.29 -4.83 -21.03
CA LYS A 62 14.30 -3.42 -20.62
C LYS A 62 12.92 -2.94 -20.17
N SER A 63 12.68 -3.04 -18.87
CA SER A 63 11.60 -2.39 -18.11
C SER A 63 10.18 -2.62 -18.63
N GLY A 64 9.66 -3.81 -18.36
CA GLY A 64 8.22 -4.04 -18.25
C GLY A 64 7.91 -4.95 -17.07
N ILE A 65 6.81 -4.70 -16.37
CA ILE A 65 6.34 -5.66 -15.36
C ILE A 65 5.72 -6.83 -16.11
N HIS A 66 6.31 -8.01 -15.95
CA HIS A 66 5.75 -9.22 -16.51
C HIS A 66 4.75 -9.80 -15.50
N ILE A 67 3.47 -9.52 -15.72
CA ILE A 67 2.37 -10.09 -14.93
C ILE A 67 2.26 -11.57 -15.29
N GLN A 68 2.45 -12.43 -14.28
CA GLN A 68 2.29 -13.88 -14.42
C GLN A 68 0.92 -14.28 -13.86
N GLU A 69 0.43 -15.47 -14.22
CA GLU A 69 -0.70 -16.06 -13.50
C GLU A 69 -0.36 -16.06 -12.00
N GLU A 70 -1.28 -15.58 -11.18
CA GLU A 70 -1.08 -15.38 -9.75
C GLU A 70 -0.69 -16.71 -9.08
N GLN A 71 0.60 -16.87 -8.79
CA GLN A 71 1.13 -18.07 -8.19
C GLN A 71 1.37 -17.85 -6.70
N VAL A 72 0.86 -18.74 -5.85
CA VAL A 72 1.27 -18.79 -4.44
C VAL A 72 2.71 -19.28 -4.37
N ILE A 73 3.60 -18.45 -3.84
CA ILE A 73 5.04 -18.74 -3.78
C ILE A 73 5.54 -19.08 -2.37
N SER A 74 4.76 -18.77 -1.33
CA SER A 74 5.12 -19.06 0.06
C SER A 74 3.89 -19.08 0.96
N TYR A 75 3.94 -19.92 2.00
CA TYR A 75 3.03 -19.90 3.14
C TYR A 75 3.79 -19.50 4.40
N PHE A 76 3.11 -18.85 5.34
CA PHE A 76 3.70 -18.40 6.61
C PHE A 76 2.77 -18.71 7.76
N ALA A 77 3.30 -19.23 8.87
CA ALA A 77 2.55 -19.34 10.11
C ALA A 77 2.26 -17.94 10.69
N ALA A 78 1.20 -17.80 11.49
CA ALA A 78 0.95 -16.59 12.28
C ALA A 78 1.62 -16.65 13.66
N ASP A 79 2.71 -17.41 13.79
CA ASP A 79 3.41 -17.54 15.06
C ASP A 79 4.05 -16.21 15.48
N ILE A 80 4.10 -16.01 16.80
CA ILE A 80 4.67 -14.81 17.44
C ILE A 80 6.18 -14.67 17.20
N ASP A 81 6.85 -15.76 16.77
CA ASP A 81 8.29 -15.84 16.53
C ASP A 81 8.62 -15.80 15.02
N HIS A 82 8.25 -14.68 14.36
CA HIS A 82 8.70 -14.28 13.00
C HIS A 82 8.03 -14.96 11.81
N HIS A 83 6.77 -15.39 11.94
CA HIS A 83 5.95 -15.87 10.82
C HIS A 83 6.66 -16.93 9.97
N ARG A 84 7.04 -18.05 10.61
CA ARG A 84 7.93 -19.05 9.98
C ARG A 84 7.38 -19.51 8.63
N ALA A 85 8.26 -19.52 7.63
CA ALA A 85 7.94 -20.02 6.29
C ALA A 85 7.55 -21.50 6.34
N SER A 86 6.55 -21.85 5.54
CA SER A 86 6.00 -23.19 5.41
C SER A 86 5.89 -23.58 3.95
N THR A 87 6.13 -24.86 3.67
CA THR A 87 5.92 -25.47 2.35
C THR A 87 4.47 -25.89 2.12
N GLN A 88 3.65 -25.85 3.18
CA GLN A 88 2.23 -26.20 3.14
C GLN A 88 1.39 -25.05 3.73
N PRO A 89 0.11 -24.95 3.32
CA PRO A 89 -0.77 -23.97 3.92
C PRO A 89 -0.94 -24.14 5.43
N VAL A 90 -1.04 -23.02 6.15
CA VAL A 90 -1.14 -22.99 7.62
C VAL A 90 -2.42 -22.26 8.03
N ARG A 91 -3.31 -22.93 8.77
CA ARG A 91 -4.51 -22.30 9.34
C ARG A 91 -4.14 -21.14 10.26
N GLY A 92 -4.90 -20.05 10.18
CA GLY A 92 -4.61 -18.78 10.85
C GLY A 92 -3.39 -18.03 10.30
N GLY A 93 -2.66 -18.61 9.34
CA GLY A 93 -1.46 -18.03 8.76
C GLY A 93 -1.72 -17.14 7.54
N PHE A 94 -0.67 -16.98 6.74
CA PHE A 94 -0.66 -16.15 5.55
C PHE A 94 -0.14 -16.91 4.33
N TYR A 95 -0.43 -16.39 3.15
CA TYR A 95 0.25 -16.79 1.92
C TYR A 95 0.65 -15.58 1.10
N ARG A 96 1.73 -15.72 0.34
CA ARG A 96 2.25 -14.70 -0.59
C ARG A 96 2.04 -15.14 -2.01
N LYS A 97 1.46 -14.25 -2.82
CA LYS A 97 1.34 -14.40 -4.27
C LYS A 97 2.45 -13.62 -4.97
N LEU A 98 3.01 -14.21 -6.01
CA LEU A 98 3.81 -13.51 -7.02
C LEU A 98 2.86 -12.94 -8.07
N LEU A 99 2.84 -11.63 -8.20
CA LEU A 99 2.02 -10.92 -9.18
C LEU A 99 2.81 -10.62 -10.47
N GLY A 100 4.12 -10.46 -10.35
CA GLY A 100 5.00 -10.25 -11.50
C GLY A 100 6.45 -10.02 -11.11
N LYS A 101 7.28 -9.73 -12.11
CA LYS A 101 8.69 -9.37 -11.91
C LYS A 101 9.02 -8.01 -12.51
N GLN A 102 9.93 -7.28 -11.87
CA GLN A 102 10.50 -6.02 -12.33
C GLN A 102 12.02 -6.11 -12.23
N GLY A 103 12.69 -6.47 -13.33
CA GLY A 103 14.13 -6.77 -13.31
C GLY A 103 14.44 -7.90 -12.33
N ALA A 104 15.31 -7.64 -11.34
CA ALA A 104 15.67 -8.59 -10.30
C ALA A 104 14.67 -8.65 -9.12
N GLN A 105 13.68 -7.75 -9.08
CA GLN A 105 12.70 -7.68 -8.00
C GLN A 105 11.42 -8.41 -8.35
N SER A 106 10.75 -8.92 -7.33
CA SER A 106 9.46 -9.60 -7.44
C SER A 106 8.36 -8.71 -6.88
N LEU A 107 7.31 -8.49 -7.67
CA LEU A 107 6.09 -7.84 -7.22
C LEU A 107 5.23 -8.90 -6.53
N VAL A 108 5.00 -8.73 -5.24
CA VAL A 108 4.30 -9.71 -4.41
C VAL A 108 3.18 -9.06 -3.60
N GLN A 109 2.24 -9.87 -3.14
CA GLN A 109 1.20 -9.45 -2.20
C GLN A 109 0.85 -10.58 -1.24
N ASP A 110 0.56 -10.21 0.00
CA ASP A 110 0.26 -11.13 1.09
C ASP A 110 -1.23 -11.14 1.39
N PHE A 111 -1.70 -12.30 1.84
CA PHE A 111 -3.10 -12.57 2.11
C PHE A 111 -3.24 -13.42 3.37
N TYR A 112 -4.32 -13.22 4.11
CA TYR A 112 -4.76 -14.12 5.16
C TYR A 112 -5.16 -15.47 4.55
N TYR A 113 -4.67 -16.58 5.11
CA TYR A 113 -4.92 -17.90 4.53
C TYR A 113 -6.39 -18.32 4.64
N ASP A 114 -6.99 -18.19 5.82
CA ASP A 114 -8.33 -18.72 6.06
C ASP A 114 -9.41 -17.92 5.32
N SER A 115 -9.29 -16.59 5.22
CA SER A 115 -10.28 -15.74 4.54
C SER A 115 -9.94 -15.38 3.09
N GLY A 116 -8.68 -15.55 2.67
CA GLY A 116 -8.20 -15.09 1.37
C GLY A 116 -8.19 -13.56 1.20
N ARG A 117 -8.44 -12.79 2.27
CA ARG A 117 -8.45 -11.32 2.23
C ARG A 117 -7.01 -10.81 2.20
N LYS A 118 -6.78 -9.69 1.50
CA LYS A 118 -5.46 -9.07 1.43
C LYS A 118 -4.97 -8.66 2.83
N TYR A 119 -3.71 -8.96 3.11
CA TYR A 119 -3.00 -8.48 4.30
C TYR A 119 -2.32 -7.13 4.02
N ASN A 120 -1.79 -6.92 2.81
CA ASN A 120 -1.14 -5.68 2.43
C ASN A 120 -1.46 -5.28 0.99
N GLU A 121 -1.02 -4.09 0.62
CA GLU A 121 -0.92 -3.69 -0.78
C GLU A 121 0.29 -4.35 -1.47
N PRO A 122 0.28 -4.50 -2.82
CA PRO A 122 1.42 -5.04 -3.56
C PRO A 122 2.73 -4.32 -3.25
N MET A 123 3.82 -5.07 -3.11
CA MET A 123 5.15 -4.54 -2.82
C MET A 123 6.25 -5.19 -3.65
N LEU A 124 7.30 -4.44 -3.96
CA LEU A 124 8.50 -4.95 -4.62
C LEU A 124 9.50 -5.45 -3.57
N LEU A 125 9.88 -6.71 -3.66
CA LEU A 125 10.89 -7.34 -2.81
C LEU A 125 12.06 -7.88 -3.65
N ASN A 126 13.24 -7.93 -3.03
CA ASN A 126 14.38 -8.63 -3.62
C ASN A 126 14.17 -10.14 -3.58
N GLN A 127 14.87 -10.89 -4.44
CA GLN A 127 14.64 -12.32 -4.64
C GLN A 127 14.73 -13.18 -3.36
N ASN A 128 15.59 -12.82 -2.40
CA ASN A 128 15.74 -13.58 -1.15
C ASN A 128 14.75 -13.14 -0.06
N GLU A 129 14.10 -11.99 -0.24
CA GLU A 129 13.14 -11.41 0.69
C GLU A 129 11.73 -11.97 0.47
N VAL A 130 11.44 -12.52 -0.72
CA VAL A 130 10.11 -13.08 -1.02
C VAL A 130 9.72 -14.24 -0.10
N TYR A 131 10.68 -14.96 0.48
CA TYR A 131 10.47 -16.08 1.40
C TYR A 131 10.49 -15.68 2.88
N GLN A 132 10.51 -14.38 3.17
CA GLN A 132 10.47 -13.82 4.52
C GLN A 132 9.23 -12.94 4.65
N PHE A 133 8.36 -13.26 5.59
CA PHE A 133 7.09 -12.55 5.75
C PHE A 133 7.29 -11.07 6.08
N ASP A 134 8.16 -10.79 7.06
CA ASP A 134 8.41 -9.44 7.59
C ASP A 134 9.26 -8.54 6.67
N SER A 135 9.59 -9.01 5.46
CA SER A 135 10.33 -8.20 4.47
C SER A 135 9.54 -6.96 4.07
N LEU A 136 10.25 -5.83 3.98
CA LEU A 136 9.68 -4.53 3.64
C LEU A 136 10.20 -4.05 2.28
N PRO A 137 9.40 -3.30 1.50
CA PRO A 137 9.89 -2.73 0.27
C PRO A 137 11.04 -1.75 0.56
N PRO A 138 12.06 -1.67 -0.31
CA PRO A 138 13.19 -0.77 -0.09
C PRO A 138 12.78 0.70 0.09
N SER A 139 11.76 1.16 -0.63
CA SER A 139 11.25 2.53 -0.50
C SER A 139 9.74 2.55 -0.81
N GLY A 140 9.04 3.56 -0.31
CA GLY A 140 7.60 3.76 -0.54
C GLY A 140 6.77 3.71 0.74
N THR A 141 5.46 3.57 0.59
CA THR A 141 4.52 3.58 1.72
C THR A 141 3.81 2.23 1.85
N LEU A 142 4.26 1.36 2.73
CA LEU A 142 3.59 0.08 2.96
C LEU A 142 2.31 0.25 3.79
N TYR A 143 1.18 -0.22 3.25
CA TYR A 143 -0.08 -0.34 3.97
C TYR A 143 -0.37 -1.80 4.29
N THR A 144 -0.76 -2.09 5.53
CA THR A 144 -1.27 -3.40 5.95
C THR A 144 -2.67 -3.28 6.54
N TYR A 145 -3.43 -4.36 6.52
CA TYR A 145 -4.83 -4.44 6.92
C TYR A 145 -5.05 -5.55 7.93
N HIS A 146 -5.97 -5.32 8.85
CA HIS A 146 -6.56 -6.36 9.68
C HIS A 146 -7.39 -7.30 8.81
N GLU A 147 -7.65 -8.52 9.29
CA GLU A 147 -8.45 -9.49 8.55
C GLU A 147 -9.90 -9.04 8.31
N ASN A 148 -10.40 -8.03 9.05
CA ASN A 148 -11.70 -7.40 8.76
C ASN A 148 -11.62 -6.28 7.70
N GLY A 149 -10.41 -5.92 7.24
CA GLY A 149 -10.15 -4.95 6.17
C GLY A 149 -9.92 -3.54 6.67
N GLN A 150 -10.01 -3.31 7.98
CA GLN A 150 -9.57 -2.06 8.57
C GLN A 150 -8.06 -1.89 8.37
N LEU A 151 -7.63 -0.65 8.20
CA LEU A 151 -6.21 -0.35 8.15
C LEU A 151 -5.55 -0.81 9.45
N ALA A 152 -4.41 -1.49 9.35
CA ALA A 152 -3.62 -1.94 10.49
C ALA A 152 -2.35 -1.11 10.65
N SER A 153 -1.65 -0.83 9.54
CA SER A 153 -0.47 0.03 9.57
C SER A 153 -0.26 0.81 8.29
N LYS A 154 0.39 1.95 8.43
CA LYS A 154 0.98 2.75 7.36
C LYS A 154 2.45 2.97 7.72
N ARG A 155 3.37 2.50 6.90
CA ARG A 155 4.82 2.59 7.12
C ARG A 155 5.49 3.26 5.93
N GLU A 156 6.25 4.32 6.17
CA GLU A 156 7.02 5.02 5.14
C GLU A 156 8.47 4.57 5.20
N LEU A 157 8.98 4.09 4.07
CA LEU A 157 10.32 3.52 3.92
C LEU A 157 11.15 4.30 2.91
N LEU A 158 12.43 4.45 3.20
CA LEU A 158 13.42 4.99 2.28
C LEU A 158 14.74 4.23 2.44
N ASN A 159 15.22 3.61 1.36
CA ASN A 159 16.47 2.82 1.36
C ASN A 159 16.52 1.79 2.50
N GLN A 160 15.44 1.01 2.63
CA GLN A 160 15.19 -0.02 3.64
C GLN A 160 15.11 0.50 5.08
N ARG A 161 15.12 1.82 5.29
CA ARG A 161 14.95 2.43 6.60
C ARG A 161 13.50 2.87 6.80
N LEU A 162 12.93 2.48 7.94
CA LEU A 162 11.64 2.99 8.40
C LEU A 162 11.79 4.47 8.80
N ILE A 163 11.04 5.34 8.13
CA ILE A 163 11.03 6.79 8.37
C ILE A 163 9.88 7.16 9.30
N SER A 164 8.71 6.55 9.10
CA SER A 164 7.52 6.80 9.90
C SER A 164 6.63 5.57 9.94
N ALA A 165 5.94 5.37 11.05
CA ALA A 165 4.94 4.33 11.20
C ALA A 165 3.73 4.85 11.98
N GLN A 166 2.55 4.49 11.50
CA GLN A 166 1.27 4.71 12.17
C GLN A 166 0.54 3.37 12.24
N TYR A 167 -0.15 3.13 13.33
CA TYR A 167 -0.86 1.89 13.60
C TYR A 167 -2.31 2.16 13.98
N TRP A 168 -3.18 1.23 13.61
CA TRP A 168 -4.59 1.26 13.94
C TRP A 168 -5.01 -0.09 14.49
N ASN A 169 -5.95 -0.10 15.43
CA ASN A 169 -6.53 -1.34 15.95
C ASN A 169 -7.60 -1.90 15.01
N VAL A 170 -8.14 -3.07 15.34
CA VAL A 170 -9.18 -3.74 14.54
C VAL A 170 -10.47 -2.91 14.37
N ASN A 171 -10.69 -1.90 15.20
CA ASN A 171 -11.83 -0.98 15.12
C ASN A 171 -11.52 0.28 14.30
N GLY A 172 -10.32 0.39 13.72
CA GLY A 172 -9.89 1.56 12.95
C GLY A 172 -9.47 2.76 13.80
N HIS A 173 -9.23 2.59 15.10
CA HIS A 173 -8.71 3.65 15.96
C HIS A 173 -7.19 3.66 15.94
N ALA A 174 -6.58 4.84 15.78
CA ALA A 174 -5.14 4.99 15.84
C ALA A 174 -4.60 4.55 17.22
N ILE A 175 -3.53 3.77 17.21
CA ILE A 175 -2.78 3.34 18.39
C ILE A 175 -1.60 4.30 18.52
N ARG A 176 -1.46 4.92 19.69
CA ARG A 176 -0.34 5.81 20.03
C ARG A 176 0.86 5.01 20.55
#